data_AF-A0A1Z5K302-F1
#
_entry.id   AF-A0A1Z5K302-F1
#
_cell.length_a   1.000
_cell.length_b   1.000
_cell.length_c   1.000
_cell.angle_alpha   90.00
_cell.angle_beta   90.00
_cell.angle_gamma   90.00
#
_symmetry.space_group_name_H-M   'P 1'
#
loop_
_entity.id
_entity.type
_entity.pdbx_description
1 polymer ?
#
loop_
_entity_poly.entity_id
_entity_poly.type
_entity_poly.pdbx_seq_one_letter_code
_entity_poly.pdbx_strand_id
1 'polypeptide(L)'
;MKLSFLSYSAVLASSLSTTMSLSATTASSSDIMIRDTFHRAAFHKGFHTVKTEDCYEIEGKFPTDITGTFFQNGHAKFQVGDEIVVHPFDGDGMVTAVTFSKGKAWFRNRFVQTPGYVEELNANKVKYRGMFGTAKNQGAWWSNILDMKTKNLANTHVLYSNNHLFALWEGGKPFQLRPDTLETLGEVDLNGSLGPAENYAAHYKIDPDSGNIVNFAVGQDPAVSDPSKGHMFTVYEHSGMDMKLIRKRKFPLPGFGLAHDMAISKNYVCAFQAPVKFNVWPFVLGKKSVAECISSDKEAKAAKIFLLPRTGPEEVIEIEIPVAFTFHLSNAFEDEDGTLVVDAIMADDVNFADTESNQYPERPLWETFDLSTNAYQLRRYKIDLAQRKLLSVTTMSTDASANVEFPVIHPRYVSKPYQYVYVGAGASATVGQPVQGIAKIDVQEGRTVQKWLPESVDEFIGEVCFVPRGEAEDDGYLLAYKLNGIKEETTLCIFDCRNIAKGPICEAPIPTFLSFALHGTFVPGYVPDFHLTKQSFGER
;
A
#
# COMPACT_ATOMS: atom_id res chain seq x y z
N MET A 1 18.73 -49.56 -40.71
CA MET A 1 19.93 -50.15 -41.36
C MET A 1 20.26 -49.32 -42.59
N LYS A 2 21.51 -48.82 -42.70
CA LYS A 2 22.13 -48.04 -43.79
C LYS A 2 21.71 -46.56 -43.86
N LEU A 3 22.60 -45.63 -43.44
CA LEU A 3 23.71 -44.99 -44.22
C LEU A 3 23.13 -43.87 -45.11
N SER A 4 23.67 -42.67 -45.25
CA SER A 4 25.06 -42.18 -45.31
C SER A 4 24.95 -40.65 -45.51
N PHE A 5 25.65 -39.81 -44.75
CA PHE A 5 26.98 -39.23 -45.01
C PHE A 5 27.06 -38.13 -46.11
N LEU A 6 27.87 -37.11 -45.76
CA LEU A 6 28.72 -36.25 -46.59
C LEU A 6 28.03 -35.10 -47.35
N SER A 7 28.59 -33.88 -47.48
CA SER A 7 29.81 -33.27 -46.94
C SER A 7 30.03 -31.87 -47.57
N TYR A 8 30.72 -30.96 -46.84
CA TYR A 8 31.90 -30.15 -47.24
C TYR A 8 31.91 -29.38 -48.59
N SER A 9 32.41 -28.14 -48.76
CA SER A 9 33.63 -27.44 -48.27
C SER A 9 33.47 -25.93 -48.53
N ALA A 10 33.90 -24.98 -47.65
CA ALA A 10 35.26 -24.41 -47.44
C ALA A 10 35.84 -23.69 -48.69
N VAL A 11 36.44 -22.48 -48.64
CA VAL A 11 37.71 -22.03 -48.00
C VAL A 11 37.77 -20.48 -48.08
N LEU A 12 38.14 -19.61 -47.12
CA LEU A 12 39.28 -19.41 -46.17
C LEU A 12 40.39 -18.43 -46.68
N ALA A 13 40.66 -17.36 -45.90
CA ALA A 13 41.97 -16.71 -45.63
C ALA A 13 41.75 -15.51 -44.65
N SER A 14 42.01 -15.63 -43.33
CA SER A 14 43.26 -15.40 -42.54
C SER A 14 43.68 -13.89 -42.46
N SER A 15 44.04 -13.28 -41.32
CA SER A 15 44.83 -13.76 -40.15
C SER A 15 44.78 -12.80 -38.91
N LEU A 16 44.79 -13.39 -37.69
CA LEU A 16 45.56 -13.14 -36.41
C LEU A 16 45.66 -11.72 -35.79
N SER A 17 45.68 -11.46 -34.46
CA SER A 17 45.68 -12.20 -33.19
C SER A 17 45.12 -11.25 -32.09
N THR A 18 44.48 -11.64 -30.98
CA THR A 18 45.03 -12.30 -29.79
C THR A 18 43.85 -12.58 -28.85
N THR A 19 43.54 -13.84 -28.57
CA THR A 19 42.53 -14.25 -27.58
C THR A 19 43.23 -14.73 -26.30
N MET A 20 43.02 -14.03 -25.19
CA MET A 20 43.20 -14.63 -23.87
C MET A 20 42.05 -15.60 -23.63
N SER A 21 42.39 -16.81 -23.22
CA SER A 21 41.46 -17.83 -22.76
C SER A 21 40.69 -17.33 -21.54
N LEU A 22 39.37 -17.09 -21.68
CA LEU A 22 38.49 -17.21 -20.52
C LEU A 22 38.35 -18.71 -20.22
N SER A 23 39.07 -19.15 -19.19
CA SER A 23 38.71 -20.37 -18.48
C SER A 23 37.25 -20.24 -18.06
N ALA A 24 36.40 -21.12 -18.58
CA ALA A 24 35.13 -21.40 -17.97
C ALA A 24 35.42 -22.00 -16.58
N THR A 25 35.58 -21.13 -15.58
CA THR A 25 35.36 -21.53 -14.20
C THR A 25 33.89 -21.88 -14.12
N THR A 26 33.61 -23.19 -14.13
CA THR A 26 32.44 -23.75 -13.49
C THR A 26 32.42 -23.18 -12.08
N ALA A 27 31.68 -22.09 -11.88
CA ALA A 27 31.27 -21.68 -10.56
C ALA A 27 30.49 -22.87 -10.02
N SER A 28 31.11 -23.61 -9.11
CA SER A 28 30.38 -24.52 -8.26
C SER A 28 29.18 -23.75 -7.72
N SER A 29 28.02 -24.36 -7.76
CA SER A 29 26.87 -24.01 -6.93
C SER A 29 27.33 -24.02 -5.46
N SER A 30 28.00 -22.95 -5.05
CA SER A 30 28.07 -22.58 -3.66
C SER A 30 26.69 -22.03 -3.37
N ASP A 31 25.92 -22.81 -2.62
CA ASP A 31 24.85 -22.32 -1.78
C ASP A 31 25.27 -20.99 -1.17
N ILE A 32 24.82 -19.88 -1.76
CA ILE A 32 24.60 -18.67 -0.98
C ILE A 32 23.42 -19.06 -0.11
N MET A 33 23.72 -19.74 0.99
CA MET A 33 22.82 -19.86 2.12
C MET A 33 22.40 -18.43 2.45
N ILE A 34 21.19 -18.05 2.01
CA ILE A 34 20.49 -16.87 2.49
C ILE A 34 20.31 -17.12 3.98
N ARG A 35 21.32 -16.79 4.79
CA ARG A 35 21.21 -16.79 6.24
C ARG A 35 20.06 -15.86 6.60
N ASP A 36 19.21 -16.32 7.51
CA ASP A 36 17.95 -15.72 7.94
C ASP A 36 18.06 -14.19 8.12
N THR A 37 17.67 -13.46 7.09
CA THR A 37 17.62 -11.98 7.10
C THR A 37 16.47 -11.46 7.98
N PHE A 38 15.51 -12.34 8.25
CA PHE A 38 14.46 -12.18 9.24
C PHE A 38 14.05 -13.55 9.77
N HIS A 39 13.52 -13.62 10.99
CA HIS A 39 12.89 -14.85 11.49
C HIS A 39 11.42 -14.91 11.04
N ARG A 40 11.04 -15.95 10.28
CA ARG A 40 9.65 -16.12 9.80
C ARG A 40 8.63 -16.17 10.94
N ALA A 41 8.94 -16.86 12.04
CA ALA A 41 8.06 -16.91 13.20
C ALA A 41 7.79 -15.52 13.79
N ALA A 42 8.80 -14.64 13.80
CA ALA A 42 8.64 -13.25 14.24
C ALA A 42 7.77 -12.46 13.25
N PHE A 43 7.97 -12.64 11.95
CA PHE A 43 7.13 -11.99 10.93
C PHE A 43 5.65 -12.41 11.04
N HIS A 44 5.39 -13.71 11.19
CA HIS A 44 4.01 -14.22 11.31
C HIS A 44 3.28 -13.64 12.53
N LYS A 45 4.01 -13.34 13.61
CA LYS A 45 3.46 -12.72 14.82
C LYS A 45 2.91 -11.32 14.58
N GLY A 46 3.36 -10.61 13.55
CA GLY A 46 2.76 -9.33 13.14
C GLY A 46 1.34 -9.45 12.59
N PHE A 47 0.82 -10.65 12.33
CA PHE A 47 -0.57 -10.90 11.93
C PHE A 47 -1.40 -11.51 13.07
N HIS A 48 -1.13 -11.13 14.31
CA HIS A 48 -1.93 -11.55 15.46
C HIS A 48 -3.19 -10.68 15.64
N THR A 49 -4.24 -11.25 16.23
CA THR A 49 -5.41 -10.45 16.61
C THR A 49 -5.03 -9.55 17.80
N VAL A 50 -5.22 -8.25 17.65
CA VAL A 50 -5.10 -7.28 18.75
C VAL A 50 -6.29 -7.46 19.69
N LYS A 51 -6.02 -7.60 20.99
CA LYS A 51 -7.03 -8.00 21.98
C LYS A 51 -7.55 -6.86 22.85
N THR A 52 -6.85 -5.72 22.87
CA THR A 52 -7.17 -4.61 23.76
C THR A 52 -7.42 -3.32 22.99
N GLU A 53 -8.28 -2.49 23.55
CA GLU A 53 -8.50 -1.10 23.14
C GLU A 53 -8.13 -0.18 24.31
N ASP A 54 -7.05 0.58 24.10
CA ASP A 54 -6.33 1.27 25.14
C ASP A 54 -6.34 2.80 24.96
N CYS A 55 -6.09 3.52 26.05
CA CYS A 55 -5.91 4.98 26.06
C CYS A 55 -5.04 5.40 27.25
N TYR A 56 -3.79 5.78 27.01
CA TYR A 56 -2.83 6.14 28.05
C TYR A 56 -1.75 7.13 27.58
N GLU A 57 -1.08 7.79 28.54
CA GLU A 57 0.15 8.55 28.26
C GLU A 57 1.29 7.55 28.05
N ILE A 58 2.13 7.77 27.04
CA ILE A 58 3.29 6.93 26.75
C ILE A 58 4.58 7.59 27.24
N GLU A 59 5.50 6.78 27.75
CA GLU A 59 6.80 7.25 28.21
C GLU A 59 7.80 7.31 27.05
N GLY A 60 8.51 8.42 26.96
CA GLY A 60 9.51 8.64 25.91
C GLY A 60 10.13 10.03 25.99
N LYS A 61 11.24 10.22 25.28
CA LYS A 61 11.89 11.53 25.13
C LYS A 61 11.46 12.17 23.81
N PHE A 62 10.21 12.59 23.75
CA PHE A 62 9.63 13.13 22.52
C PHE A 62 10.20 14.52 22.20
N PRO A 63 10.46 14.85 20.92
CA PRO A 63 10.80 16.20 20.51
C PRO A 63 9.73 17.20 20.99
N THR A 64 10.15 18.37 21.46
CA THR A 64 9.20 19.37 22.00
C THR A 64 8.49 20.18 20.91
N ASP A 65 9.00 20.12 19.70
CA ASP A 65 8.56 20.81 18.49
C ASP A 65 7.62 19.97 17.61
N ILE A 66 7.37 18.69 17.94
CA ILE A 66 6.26 17.94 17.37
C ILE A 66 4.97 18.23 18.16
N THR A 67 3.93 18.72 17.46
CA THR A 67 2.61 18.96 18.03
C THR A 67 1.55 18.60 17.01
N GLY A 68 0.67 17.67 17.36
CA GLY A 68 -0.34 17.11 16.46
C GLY A 68 -0.65 15.66 16.78
N THR A 69 -1.39 15.00 15.91
CA THR A 69 -1.78 13.59 16.09
C THR A 69 -1.45 12.76 14.87
N PHE A 70 -0.73 11.66 15.08
CA PHE A 70 -0.51 10.61 14.11
C PHE A 70 -1.65 9.60 14.20
N PHE A 71 -2.46 9.47 13.14
CA PHE A 71 -3.45 8.41 13.02
C PHE A 71 -2.93 7.34 12.06
N GLN A 72 -3.15 6.06 12.36
CA GLN A 72 -2.82 4.97 11.44
C GLN A 72 -3.89 3.89 11.48
N ASN A 73 -4.24 3.35 10.32
CA ASN A 73 -5.19 2.26 10.18
C ASN A 73 -4.48 0.96 9.78
N GLY A 74 -5.12 -0.16 10.02
CA GLY A 74 -4.60 -1.46 9.62
C GLY A 74 -5.54 -2.61 9.97
N HIS A 75 -5.23 -3.77 9.43
CA HIS A 75 -5.87 -5.03 9.83
C HIS A 75 -5.45 -5.42 11.24
N ALA A 76 -6.40 -5.73 12.12
CA ALA A 76 -6.08 -6.07 13.51
C ALA A 76 -6.89 -7.23 14.09
N LYS A 77 -7.88 -7.75 13.36
CA LYS A 77 -8.62 -8.96 13.76
C LYS A 77 -8.49 -10.03 12.69
N PHE A 78 -7.84 -11.12 13.07
CA PHE A 78 -7.58 -12.26 12.18
C PHE A 78 -8.25 -13.55 12.66
N GLN A 79 -9.06 -13.47 13.72
CA GLN A 79 -9.80 -14.60 14.25
C GLN A 79 -11.20 -14.15 14.70
N VAL A 80 -12.20 -14.94 14.33
CA VAL A 80 -13.61 -14.76 14.69
C VAL A 80 -14.14 -16.09 15.24
N GLY A 81 -14.29 -16.17 16.55
CA GLY A 81 -14.54 -17.45 17.23
C GLY A 81 -13.42 -18.45 16.95
N ASP A 82 -13.80 -19.62 16.44
CA ASP A 82 -12.85 -20.69 16.08
C ASP A 82 -12.40 -20.62 14.61
N GLU A 83 -12.87 -19.61 13.84
CA GLU A 83 -12.53 -19.43 12.43
C GLU A 83 -11.43 -18.38 12.24
N ILE A 84 -10.50 -18.67 11.31
CA ILE A 84 -9.37 -17.80 10.96
C ILE A 84 -9.74 -16.93 9.75
N VAL A 85 -9.28 -15.69 9.78
CA VAL A 85 -9.24 -14.82 8.59
C VAL A 85 -8.02 -15.22 7.77
N VAL A 86 -8.24 -15.72 6.55
CA VAL A 86 -7.20 -16.42 5.77
C VAL A 86 -6.15 -15.46 5.23
N HIS A 87 -6.56 -14.28 4.78
CA HIS A 87 -5.67 -13.28 4.20
C HIS A 87 -5.63 -12.02 5.08
N PRO A 88 -4.47 -11.37 5.29
CA PRO A 88 -4.40 -10.21 6.18
C PRO A 88 -5.36 -9.08 5.81
N PHE A 89 -5.53 -8.82 4.52
CA PHE A 89 -6.44 -7.79 4.01
C PHE A 89 -7.92 -8.05 4.25
N ASP A 90 -8.32 -9.26 4.64
CA ASP A 90 -9.69 -9.57 5.07
C ASP A 90 -9.92 -9.26 6.57
N GLY A 91 -8.89 -8.84 7.31
CA GLY A 91 -8.98 -8.54 8.74
C GLY A 91 -9.66 -7.20 9.03
N ASP A 92 -10.44 -7.13 10.10
CA ASP A 92 -11.16 -5.91 10.47
C ASP A 92 -10.21 -4.76 10.88
N GLY A 93 -10.62 -3.53 10.53
CA GLY A 93 -9.84 -2.33 10.74
C GLY A 93 -9.76 -1.87 12.19
N MET A 94 -8.54 -1.54 12.63
CA MET A 94 -8.28 -0.83 13.88
C MET A 94 -7.49 0.43 13.58
N VAL A 95 -7.99 1.55 14.09
CA VAL A 95 -7.29 2.83 14.04
C VAL A 95 -6.51 3.01 15.33
N THR A 96 -5.24 3.38 15.21
CA THR A 96 -4.41 3.87 16.31
C THR A 96 -4.25 5.39 16.20
N ALA A 97 -4.03 6.05 17.33
CA ALA A 97 -3.61 7.44 17.34
C ALA A 97 -2.54 7.70 18.39
N VAL A 98 -1.51 8.47 18.02
CA VAL A 98 -0.53 9.04 18.94
C VAL A 98 -0.59 10.55 18.84
N THR A 99 -1.02 11.20 19.90
CA THR A 99 -0.98 12.67 19.99
C THR A 99 0.28 13.12 20.69
N PHE A 100 0.97 14.10 20.12
CA PHE A 100 2.15 14.75 20.69
C PHE A 100 1.81 16.18 21.13
N SER A 101 2.27 16.55 22.32
CA SER A 101 2.20 17.92 22.79
C SER A 101 3.27 18.19 23.84
N LYS A 102 4.10 19.22 23.62
CA LYS A 102 5.06 19.74 24.62
C LYS A 102 5.99 18.65 25.21
N GLY A 103 6.51 17.77 24.36
CA GLY A 103 7.42 16.69 24.77
C GLY A 103 6.74 15.50 25.48
N LYS A 104 5.40 15.43 25.44
CA LYS A 104 4.60 14.30 25.90
C LYS A 104 3.85 13.67 24.73
N ALA A 105 3.46 12.42 24.89
CA ALA A 105 2.58 11.77 23.95
C ALA A 105 1.55 10.85 24.61
N TRP A 106 0.42 10.65 23.93
CA TRP A 106 -0.66 9.78 24.38
C TRP A 106 -1.08 8.84 23.25
N PHE A 107 -1.14 7.56 23.56
CA PHE A 107 -1.53 6.50 22.66
C PHE A 107 -3.01 6.12 22.86
N ARG A 108 -3.64 5.71 21.77
CA ARG A 108 -4.95 5.06 21.77
C ARG A 108 -5.11 4.14 20.57
N ASN A 109 -5.99 3.15 20.70
CA ASN A 109 -6.42 2.31 19.59
C ASN A 109 -7.89 1.89 19.73
N ARG A 110 -8.58 1.72 18.60
CA ARG A 110 -9.97 1.26 18.58
C ARG A 110 -10.33 0.55 17.28
N PHE A 111 -11.06 -0.55 17.37
CA PHE A 111 -11.66 -1.20 16.21
C PHE A 111 -12.76 -0.31 15.62
N VAL A 112 -12.76 -0.20 14.29
CA VAL A 112 -13.86 0.45 13.58
C VAL A 112 -15.10 -0.45 13.71
N GLN A 113 -16.17 0.07 14.30
CA GLN A 113 -17.40 -0.68 14.56
C GLN A 113 -18.24 -0.78 13.27
N THR A 114 -17.71 -1.45 12.24
CA THR A 114 -18.47 -1.71 11.02
C THR A 114 -19.61 -2.70 11.32
N PRO A 115 -20.74 -2.63 10.58
CA PRO A 115 -21.85 -3.57 10.79
C PRO A 115 -21.41 -5.03 10.70
N GLY A 116 -20.51 -5.35 9.77
CA GLY A 116 -20.01 -6.71 9.59
C GLY A 116 -19.12 -7.18 10.75
N TYR A 117 -18.22 -6.32 11.26
CA TYR A 117 -17.43 -6.61 12.46
C TYR A 117 -18.33 -6.90 13.66
N VAL A 118 -19.34 -6.05 13.90
CA VAL A 118 -20.28 -6.20 15.01
C VAL A 118 -21.14 -7.47 14.87
N GLU A 119 -21.61 -7.79 13.67
CA GLU A 119 -22.38 -9.03 13.43
C GLU A 119 -21.53 -10.28 13.69
N GLU A 120 -20.30 -10.32 13.19
CA GLU A 120 -19.37 -11.45 13.36
C GLU A 120 -18.90 -11.61 14.80
N LEU A 121 -18.67 -10.50 15.51
CA LEU A 121 -18.35 -10.50 16.94
C LEU A 121 -19.50 -11.09 17.76
N ASN A 122 -20.74 -10.64 17.53
CA ASN A 122 -21.92 -11.13 18.23
C ASN A 122 -22.25 -12.59 17.91
N ALA A 123 -22.04 -13.01 16.66
CA ALA A 123 -22.26 -14.38 16.22
C ALA A 123 -21.12 -15.33 16.62
N ASN A 124 -19.96 -14.79 17.01
CA ASN A 124 -18.71 -15.51 17.25
C ASN A 124 -18.34 -16.46 16.10
N LYS A 125 -18.55 -16.01 14.85
CA LYS A 125 -18.36 -16.80 13.63
C LYS A 125 -18.21 -15.91 12.41
N VAL A 126 -17.44 -16.34 11.40
CA VAL A 126 -17.38 -15.67 10.09
C VAL A 126 -18.76 -15.71 9.40
N LYS A 127 -19.25 -14.54 9.01
CA LYS A 127 -20.58 -14.31 8.40
C LYS A 127 -20.49 -13.74 7.00
N TYR A 128 -19.34 -13.24 6.59
CA TYR A 128 -19.10 -12.65 5.28
C TYR A 128 -17.97 -13.34 4.55
N ARG A 129 -17.99 -13.22 3.22
CA ARG A 129 -16.87 -13.63 2.38
C ARG A 129 -15.91 -12.46 2.27
N GLY A 130 -14.65 -12.72 2.58
CA GLY A 130 -13.54 -11.81 2.32
C GLY A 130 -13.24 -11.68 0.84
N MET A 131 -12.56 -10.59 0.48
CA MET A 131 -12.15 -10.34 -0.90
C MET A 131 -10.96 -11.21 -1.31
N PHE A 132 -10.18 -11.67 -0.32
CA PHE A 132 -8.87 -12.30 -0.52
C PHE A 132 -8.76 -13.75 -0.05
N GLY A 133 -9.87 -14.39 0.32
CA GLY A 133 -9.88 -15.85 0.60
C GLY A 133 -10.75 -16.29 1.77
N THR A 134 -10.98 -15.39 2.73
CA THR A 134 -11.77 -15.74 3.91
C THR A 134 -13.19 -16.10 3.50
N ALA A 135 -13.67 -17.27 3.89
CA ALA A 135 -14.96 -17.79 3.45
C ALA A 135 -15.72 -18.45 4.60
N LYS A 136 -17.05 -18.42 4.54
CA LYS A 136 -17.90 -18.96 5.59
C LYS A 136 -17.73 -20.46 5.72
N ASN A 137 -17.83 -20.96 6.95
CA ASN A 137 -17.72 -22.38 7.26
C ASN A 137 -16.43 -22.97 6.64
N GLN A 138 -15.32 -22.26 6.81
CA GLN A 138 -13.99 -22.70 6.37
C GLN A 138 -13.97 -23.10 4.88
N GLY A 139 -14.53 -22.28 4.00
CA GLY A 139 -14.45 -22.48 2.55
C GLY A 139 -15.40 -23.53 1.96
N ALA A 140 -16.36 -24.04 2.74
CA ALA A 140 -17.39 -24.93 2.23
C ALA A 140 -18.23 -24.28 1.11
N TRP A 141 -17.97 -24.65 -0.16
CA TRP A 141 -18.50 -23.96 -1.34
C TRP A 141 -20.04 -23.84 -1.35
N TRP A 142 -20.77 -24.84 -0.84
CA TRP A 142 -22.23 -24.83 -0.79
C TRP A 142 -22.80 -23.75 0.15
N SER A 143 -22.02 -23.29 1.12
CA SER A 143 -22.43 -22.18 2.00
C SER A 143 -22.13 -20.80 1.42
N ASN A 144 -21.39 -20.75 0.30
CA ASN A 144 -20.91 -19.54 -0.35
C ASN A 144 -21.47 -19.36 -1.78
N ILE A 145 -22.15 -20.36 -2.33
CA ILE A 145 -22.76 -20.30 -3.66
C ILE A 145 -23.84 -19.20 -3.72
N LEU A 146 -23.80 -18.37 -4.77
CA LEU A 146 -24.66 -17.19 -4.98
C LEU A 146 -24.58 -16.10 -3.91
N ASP A 147 -23.68 -16.21 -2.93
CA ASP A 147 -23.49 -15.17 -1.92
C ASP A 147 -22.55 -14.08 -2.40
N MET A 148 -23.14 -12.96 -2.83
CA MET A 148 -22.40 -11.80 -3.33
C MET A 148 -22.16 -10.73 -2.25
N LYS A 149 -22.50 -11.01 -0.98
CA LYS A 149 -22.33 -10.04 0.10
C LYS A 149 -20.85 -9.87 0.44
N THR A 150 -20.42 -8.61 0.52
CA THR A 150 -19.08 -8.21 0.94
C THR A 150 -19.14 -7.52 2.30
N LYS A 151 -18.03 -7.57 3.05
CA LYS A 151 -17.87 -6.85 4.33
C LYS A 151 -17.03 -5.61 4.09
N ASN A 152 -17.51 -4.43 4.51
CA ASN A 152 -16.67 -3.24 4.57
C ASN A 152 -15.78 -3.35 5.82
N LEU A 153 -14.46 -3.38 5.60
CA LEU A 153 -13.46 -3.63 6.65
C LEU A 153 -12.92 -2.35 7.28
N ALA A 154 -13.04 -1.21 6.58
CA ALA A 154 -12.53 0.08 7.01
C ALA A 154 -11.08 0.02 7.56
N ASN A 155 -10.18 -0.73 6.90
CA ASN A 155 -8.89 -1.15 7.46
C ASN A 155 -7.64 -0.58 6.75
N THR A 156 -7.80 0.22 5.68
CA THR A 156 -6.68 0.54 4.78
C THR A 156 -5.98 1.85 5.14
N HIS A 157 -6.72 2.95 5.22
CA HIS A 157 -6.15 4.28 5.51
C HIS A 157 -7.09 5.12 6.38
N VAL A 158 -6.63 6.31 6.75
CA VAL A 158 -7.38 7.33 7.48
C VAL A 158 -7.24 8.66 6.75
N LEU A 159 -8.35 9.39 6.65
CA LEU A 159 -8.41 10.78 6.17
C LEU A 159 -8.89 11.68 7.30
N TYR A 160 -8.13 12.73 7.61
CA TYR A 160 -8.58 13.77 8.50
C TYR A 160 -8.84 15.06 7.73
N SER A 161 -10.01 15.67 7.95
CA SER A 161 -10.39 16.96 7.40
C SER A 161 -11.35 17.67 8.37
N ASN A 162 -10.97 18.86 8.85
CA ASN A 162 -11.78 19.72 9.72
C ASN A 162 -12.56 18.99 10.85
N ASN A 163 -11.83 18.36 11.77
CA ASN A 163 -12.39 17.56 12.87
C ASN A 163 -13.23 16.35 12.44
N HIS A 164 -13.17 15.94 11.17
CA HIS A 164 -13.76 14.70 10.70
C HIS A 164 -12.63 13.74 10.38
N LEU A 165 -12.62 12.60 11.06
CA LEU A 165 -11.72 11.49 10.77
C LEU A 165 -12.52 10.42 10.04
N PHE A 166 -11.98 9.89 8.95
CA PHE A 166 -12.61 8.84 8.16
C PHE A 166 -11.68 7.64 8.08
N ALA A 167 -12.16 6.46 8.43
CA ALA A 167 -11.50 5.19 8.11
C ALA A 167 -11.92 4.76 6.70
N LEU A 168 -10.93 4.42 5.87
CA LEU A 168 -11.10 4.16 4.45
C LEU A 168 -10.79 2.71 4.11
N TRP A 169 -11.52 2.17 3.14
CA TRP A 169 -11.30 0.86 2.54
C TRP A 169 -11.79 0.88 1.09
N GLU A 170 -10.97 0.39 0.16
CA GLU A 170 -11.15 0.56 -1.29
C GLU A 170 -12.47 0.01 -1.86
N GLY A 171 -13.02 -1.02 -1.22
CA GLY A 171 -14.23 -1.69 -1.69
C GLY A 171 -15.54 -1.10 -1.18
N GLY A 172 -15.52 0.02 -0.46
CA GLY A 172 -16.71 0.54 0.21
C GLY A 172 -16.69 2.05 0.49
N LYS A 173 -17.67 2.49 1.28
CA LYS A 173 -17.78 3.88 1.72
C LYS A 173 -16.92 4.13 2.97
N PRO A 174 -16.53 5.40 3.21
CA PRO A 174 -15.83 5.78 4.43
C PRO A 174 -16.68 5.57 5.69
N PHE A 175 -16.02 5.23 6.79
CA PHE A 175 -16.59 5.27 8.13
C PHE A 175 -16.09 6.50 8.87
N GLN A 176 -17.00 7.37 9.30
CA GLN A 176 -16.63 8.52 10.11
C GLN A 176 -16.35 8.09 11.56
N LEU A 177 -15.25 8.60 12.09
CA LEU A 177 -14.79 8.40 13.47
C LEU A 177 -14.70 9.76 14.17
N ARG A 178 -14.90 9.74 15.48
CA ARG A 178 -14.51 10.86 16.34
C ARG A 178 -12.99 10.92 16.47
N PRO A 179 -12.30 11.99 16.06
CA PRO A 179 -10.84 12.06 16.11
C PRO A 179 -10.28 12.09 17.54
N ASP A 180 -11.09 12.45 18.53
CA ASP A 180 -10.71 12.56 19.95
C ASP A 180 -11.00 11.30 20.78
N THR A 181 -11.74 10.32 20.26
CA THR A 181 -12.10 9.06 20.95
C THR A 181 -11.91 7.81 20.08
N LEU A 182 -11.72 7.98 18.77
CA LEU A 182 -11.79 6.95 17.72
C LEU A 182 -13.15 6.22 17.67
N GLU A 183 -14.17 6.74 18.36
CA GLU A 183 -15.53 6.19 18.34
C GLU A 183 -16.10 6.24 16.92
N THR A 184 -16.61 5.11 16.45
CA THR A 184 -17.25 5.02 15.15
C THR A 184 -18.62 5.69 15.17
N LEU A 185 -18.79 6.69 14.32
CA LEU A 185 -20.06 7.42 14.14
C LEU A 185 -20.96 6.75 13.10
N GLY A 186 -20.37 6.06 12.12
CA GLY A 186 -21.09 5.28 11.12
C GLY A 186 -20.50 5.43 9.72
N GLU A 187 -21.09 4.71 8.76
CA GLU A 187 -20.78 4.85 7.33
C GLU A 187 -21.36 6.17 6.80
N VAL A 188 -20.61 6.87 5.93
CA VAL A 188 -21.01 8.17 5.39
C VAL A 188 -20.91 8.22 3.86
N ASP A 189 -21.77 9.04 3.24
CA ASP A 189 -21.78 9.27 1.79
C ASP A 189 -21.06 10.59 1.38
N LEU A 190 -20.35 11.20 2.33
CA LEU A 190 -19.66 12.48 2.18
C LEU A 190 -20.60 13.60 1.69
N ASN A 191 -21.69 13.83 2.43
CA ASN A 191 -22.70 14.85 2.13
C ASN A 191 -23.37 14.63 0.76
N GLY A 192 -23.70 13.38 0.44
CA GLY A 192 -24.31 12.99 -0.83
C GLY A 192 -23.37 12.97 -2.04
N SER A 193 -22.04 13.05 -1.83
CA SER A 193 -21.06 12.93 -2.91
C SER A 193 -21.03 11.52 -3.53
N LEU A 194 -21.32 10.52 -2.71
CA LEU A 194 -21.28 9.10 -3.05
C LEU A 194 -22.69 8.53 -3.24
N GLY A 195 -22.92 7.92 -4.40
CA GLY A 195 -24.13 7.15 -4.67
C GLY A 195 -24.24 5.87 -3.84
N PRO A 196 -25.36 5.12 -3.97
CA PRO A 196 -25.57 3.89 -3.19
C PRO A 196 -24.50 2.80 -3.39
N ALA A 197 -23.99 2.65 -4.62
CA ALA A 197 -23.01 1.63 -5.00
C ALA A 197 -21.64 2.22 -5.37
N GLU A 198 -21.38 3.48 -5.01
CA GLU A 198 -20.07 4.10 -5.23
C GLU A 198 -19.18 3.91 -3.99
N ASN A 199 -17.95 3.52 -4.26
CA ASN A 199 -16.89 3.40 -3.26
C ASN A 199 -16.10 4.70 -3.16
N TYR A 200 -15.20 4.76 -2.18
CA TYR A 200 -14.22 5.82 -2.01
C TYR A 200 -12.87 5.17 -1.72
N ALA A 201 -11.88 5.41 -2.58
CA ALA A 201 -10.58 4.75 -2.46
C ALA A 201 -9.91 5.11 -1.13
N ALA A 202 -9.06 4.19 -0.64
CA ALA A 202 -8.26 4.45 0.54
C ALA A 202 -7.17 5.48 0.28
N HIS A 203 -6.61 5.51 -0.93
CA HIS A 203 -5.55 6.44 -1.29
C HIS A 203 -6.11 7.75 -1.86
N TYR A 204 -5.93 8.82 -1.09
CA TYR A 204 -6.19 10.19 -1.51
C TYR A 204 -4.87 10.97 -1.59
N LYS A 205 -4.89 12.09 -2.31
CA LYS A 205 -3.81 13.08 -2.30
C LYS A 205 -4.38 14.45 -1.94
N ILE A 206 -3.68 15.17 -1.07
CA ILE A 206 -4.01 16.56 -0.73
C ILE A 206 -3.17 17.45 -1.63
N ASP A 207 -3.81 18.25 -2.47
CA ASP A 207 -3.15 19.23 -3.31
C ASP A 207 -2.70 20.42 -2.46
N PRO A 208 -1.39 20.65 -2.25
CA PRO A 208 -0.89 21.67 -1.34
C PRO A 208 -1.18 23.10 -1.82
N ASP A 209 -1.48 23.32 -3.11
CA ASP A 209 -1.76 24.65 -3.64
C ASP A 209 -3.20 25.08 -3.40
N SER A 210 -4.14 24.14 -3.44
CA SER A 210 -5.57 24.42 -3.25
C SER A 210 -6.11 24.00 -1.88
N GLY A 211 -5.41 23.10 -1.19
CA GLY A 211 -5.93 22.42 0.00
C GLY A 211 -7.04 21.41 -0.32
N ASN A 212 -7.28 21.10 -1.59
CA ASN A 212 -8.32 20.14 -1.99
C ASN A 212 -7.83 18.71 -1.81
N ILE A 213 -8.75 17.84 -1.42
CA ILE A 213 -8.55 16.39 -1.34
C ILE A 213 -8.99 15.80 -2.68
N VAL A 214 -8.07 15.19 -3.40
CA VAL A 214 -8.35 14.41 -4.61
C VAL A 214 -8.42 12.94 -4.20
N ASN A 215 -9.54 12.30 -4.52
CA ASN A 215 -9.77 10.86 -4.30
C ASN A 215 -10.36 10.24 -5.57
N PHE A 216 -10.51 8.92 -5.59
CA PHE A 216 -11.09 8.21 -6.73
C PHE A 216 -11.92 7.00 -6.32
N ALA A 217 -12.60 6.41 -7.30
CA ALA A 217 -13.17 5.07 -7.18
C ALA A 217 -13.11 4.37 -8.54
N VAL A 218 -12.94 3.06 -8.51
CA VAL A 218 -13.12 2.21 -9.69
C VAL A 218 -14.29 1.28 -9.45
N GLY A 219 -15.21 1.24 -10.40
CA GLY A 219 -16.40 0.40 -10.31
C GLY A 219 -16.88 -0.03 -11.68
N GLN A 220 -17.77 -1.02 -11.74
CA GLN A 220 -18.34 -1.49 -13.00
C GLN A 220 -19.03 -0.34 -13.74
N ASP A 221 -18.81 -0.26 -15.05
CA ASP A 221 -19.58 0.65 -15.90
C ASP A 221 -21.03 0.13 -16.01
N PRO A 222 -22.05 0.88 -15.55
CA PRO A 222 -23.45 0.44 -15.67
C PRO A 222 -23.92 0.28 -17.12
N ALA A 223 -23.21 0.87 -18.10
CA ALA A 223 -23.48 0.67 -19.52
C ALA A 223 -22.90 -0.65 -20.06
N VAL A 224 -22.06 -1.35 -19.29
CA VAL A 224 -21.39 -2.60 -19.70
C VAL A 224 -21.89 -3.77 -18.86
N SER A 225 -22.61 -4.68 -19.50
CA SER A 225 -23.21 -5.85 -18.84
C SER A 225 -22.19 -6.89 -18.37
N ASP A 226 -21.03 -6.96 -19.02
CA ASP A 226 -19.95 -7.89 -18.68
C ASP A 226 -18.93 -7.20 -17.77
N PRO A 227 -18.84 -7.56 -16.48
CA PRO A 227 -17.93 -6.91 -15.53
C PRO A 227 -16.45 -7.11 -15.89
N SER A 228 -16.10 -8.01 -16.81
CA SER A 228 -14.72 -8.15 -17.29
C SER A 228 -14.32 -7.13 -18.36
N LYS A 229 -15.29 -6.37 -18.91
CA LYS A 229 -15.08 -5.58 -20.14
C LYS A 229 -15.11 -4.06 -19.98
N GLY A 230 -15.61 -3.52 -18.87
CA GLY A 230 -15.67 -2.07 -18.70
C GLY A 230 -15.86 -1.63 -17.25
N HIS A 231 -14.99 -0.71 -16.84
CA HIS A 231 -15.06 -0.03 -15.56
C HIS A 231 -15.12 1.48 -15.76
N MET A 232 -15.55 2.19 -14.73
CA MET A 232 -15.47 3.64 -14.65
C MET A 232 -14.46 4.03 -13.57
N PHE A 233 -13.49 4.87 -13.93
CA PHE A 233 -12.66 5.59 -12.99
C PHE A 233 -13.35 6.92 -12.66
N THR A 234 -13.81 7.06 -11.42
CA THR A 234 -14.44 8.30 -10.95
C THR A 234 -13.44 9.08 -10.12
N VAL A 235 -13.13 10.31 -10.52
CA VAL A 235 -12.31 11.26 -9.74
C VAL A 235 -13.23 12.16 -8.92
N TYR A 236 -12.94 12.29 -7.63
CA TYR A 236 -13.57 13.23 -6.71
C TYR A 236 -12.56 14.29 -6.28
N GLU A 237 -12.92 15.56 -6.34
CA GLU A 237 -12.21 16.64 -5.66
C GLU A 237 -13.13 17.23 -4.59
N HIS A 238 -12.70 17.17 -3.34
CA HIS A 238 -13.38 17.73 -2.18
C HIS A 238 -12.56 18.89 -1.62
N SER A 239 -13.22 19.89 -1.02
CA SER A 239 -12.50 20.90 -0.25
C SER A 239 -11.92 20.26 1.01
N GLY A 240 -10.63 20.46 1.28
CA GLY A 240 -10.00 20.02 2.54
C GLY A 240 -10.44 20.84 3.76
N MET A 241 -11.29 21.85 3.59
CA MET A 241 -11.83 22.63 4.70
C MET A 241 -13.15 22.06 5.25
N ASP A 242 -14.00 21.47 4.40
CA ASP A 242 -15.36 21.07 4.81
C ASP A 242 -15.85 19.78 4.14
N MET A 243 -14.98 19.08 3.41
CA MET A 243 -15.33 17.89 2.62
C MET A 243 -16.45 18.13 1.60
N LYS A 244 -16.72 19.38 1.20
CA LYS A 244 -17.70 19.67 0.16
C LYS A 244 -17.15 19.24 -1.20
N LEU A 245 -17.99 18.55 -1.97
CA LEU A 245 -17.64 18.18 -3.35
C LEU A 245 -17.46 19.42 -4.22
N ILE A 246 -16.27 19.57 -4.79
CA ILE A 246 -15.91 20.61 -5.75
C ILE A 246 -16.13 20.08 -7.17
N ARG A 247 -15.66 18.85 -7.43
CA ARG A 247 -15.74 18.24 -8.75
C ARG A 247 -15.89 16.73 -8.65
N LYS A 248 -16.65 16.17 -9.59
CA LYS A 248 -16.77 14.73 -9.82
C LYS A 248 -16.69 14.49 -11.32
N ARG A 249 -15.76 13.65 -11.77
CA ARG A 249 -15.58 13.29 -13.19
C ARG A 249 -15.53 11.79 -13.34
N LYS A 250 -16.05 11.25 -14.44
CA LYS A 250 -16.11 9.82 -14.69
C LYS A 250 -15.47 9.51 -16.04
N PHE A 251 -14.53 8.58 -16.03
CA PHE A 251 -13.77 8.20 -17.22
C PHE A 251 -13.94 6.69 -17.46
N PRO A 252 -14.36 6.26 -18.66
CA PRO A 252 -14.42 4.85 -18.97
C PRO A 252 -13.00 4.28 -19.05
N LEU A 253 -12.79 3.12 -18.44
CA LEU A 253 -11.57 2.34 -18.54
C LEU A 253 -11.83 1.07 -19.36
N PRO A 254 -10.94 0.73 -20.30
CA PRO A 254 -11.05 -0.52 -21.04
C PRO A 254 -10.77 -1.73 -20.13
N GLY A 255 -11.62 -2.76 -20.23
CA GLY A 255 -11.41 -4.03 -19.52
C GLY A 255 -11.67 -3.96 -18.01
N PHE A 256 -10.97 -4.81 -17.25
CA PHE A 256 -11.01 -4.81 -15.79
C PHE A 256 -10.09 -3.71 -15.24
N GLY A 257 -10.68 -2.71 -14.59
CA GLY A 257 -9.94 -1.60 -14.01
C GLY A 257 -9.47 -1.93 -12.60
N LEU A 258 -8.26 -2.46 -12.46
CA LEU A 258 -7.62 -2.62 -11.16
C LEU A 258 -6.63 -1.47 -10.94
N ALA A 259 -7.04 -0.47 -10.17
CA ALA A 259 -6.17 0.61 -9.71
C ALA A 259 -6.34 0.76 -8.19
N HIS A 260 -5.23 0.63 -7.46
CA HIS A 260 -5.20 0.68 -5.99
C HIS A 260 -4.86 2.08 -5.45
N ASP A 261 -3.92 2.78 -6.09
CA ASP A 261 -3.49 4.14 -5.77
C ASP A 261 -3.48 5.02 -7.03
N MET A 262 -3.36 6.33 -6.84
CA MET A 262 -3.19 7.33 -7.88
C MET A 262 -2.17 8.38 -7.45
N ALA A 263 -1.52 9.05 -8.40
CA ALA A 263 -0.79 10.28 -8.14
C ALA A 263 -1.53 11.47 -8.77
N ILE A 264 -1.24 12.67 -8.30
CA ILE A 264 -1.78 13.90 -8.90
C ILE A 264 -0.64 14.79 -9.35
N SER A 265 -0.74 15.35 -10.56
CA SER A 265 0.00 16.53 -10.99
C SER A 265 -0.89 17.76 -10.88
N LYS A 266 -0.40 18.91 -11.35
CA LYS A 266 -1.18 20.14 -11.45
C LYS A 266 -2.48 19.93 -12.22
N ASN A 267 -2.44 19.24 -13.36
CA ASN A 267 -3.57 19.11 -14.27
C ASN A 267 -4.14 17.69 -14.39
N TYR A 268 -3.45 16.65 -13.92
CA TYR A 268 -3.84 15.26 -14.13
C TYR A 268 -3.91 14.45 -12.84
N VAL A 269 -4.80 13.46 -12.84
CA VAL A 269 -4.69 12.26 -12.00
C VAL A 269 -4.00 11.20 -12.85
N CYS A 270 -2.96 10.58 -12.30
CA CYS A 270 -2.23 9.48 -12.91
C CYS A 270 -2.65 8.17 -12.25
N ALA A 271 -3.19 7.24 -13.04
CA ALA A 271 -3.56 5.90 -12.57
C ALA A 271 -2.91 4.83 -13.46
N PHE A 272 -2.43 3.76 -12.85
CA PHE A 272 -1.81 2.64 -13.56
C PHE A 272 -2.82 1.51 -13.68
N GLN A 273 -2.83 0.84 -14.82
CA GLN A 273 -3.62 -0.37 -15.04
C GLN A 273 -2.68 -1.49 -15.47
N ALA A 274 -2.60 -2.51 -14.63
CA ALA A 274 -1.90 -3.74 -14.95
C ALA A 274 -2.70 -4.58 -15.95
N PRO A 275 -2.02 -5.39 -16.79
CA PRO A 275 -2.69 -6.27 -17.73
C PRO A 275 -3.26 -7.50 -17.01
N VAL A 276 -4.52 -7.42 -16.61
CA VAL A 276 -5.22 -8.49 -15.88
C VAL A 276 -6.52 -8.90 -16.57
N LYS A 277 -6.89 -10.16 -16.38
CA LYS A 277 -8.18 -10.76 -16.75
C LYS A 277 -9.00 -10.99 -15.49
N PHE A 278 -10.32 -10.82 -15.59
CA PHE A 278 -11.25 -11.07 -14.49
C PHE A 278 -12.34 -12.05 -14.92
N ASN A 279 -12.55 -13.10 -14.12
CA ASN A 279 -13.60 -14.08 -14.32
C ASN A 279 -14.40 -14.27 -13.04
N VAL A 280 -15.61 -13.68 -12.97
CA VAL A 280 -16.44 -13.69 -11.76
C VAL A 280 -17.07 -15.05 -11.43
N TRP A 281 -17.16 -15.98 -12.38
CA TRP A 281 -17.94 -17.22 -12.20
C TRP A 281 -17.48 -18.13 -11.05
N PRO A 282 -16.17 -18.35 -10.81
CA PRO A 282 -15.71 -19.10 -9.65
C PRO A 282 -16.13 -18.47 -8.31
N PHE A 283 -16.18 -17.14 -8.23
CA PHE A 283 -16.72 -16.43 -7.05
C PHE A 283 -18.22 -16.66 -6.88
N VAL A 284 -19.01 -16.55 -7.96
CA VAL A 284 -20.47 -16.81 -7.94
C VAL A 284 -20.77 -18.25 -7.50
N LEU A 285 -19.95 -19.21 -7.94
CA LEU A 285 -20.08 -20.63 -7.57
C LEU A 285 -19.59 -20.95 -6.15
N GLY A 286 -19.14 -19.95 -5.38
CA GLY A 286 -18.63 -20.13 -4.01
C GLY A 286 -17.28 -20.86 -3.93
N LYS A 287 -16.54 -20.95 -5.05
CA LYS A 287 -15.30 -21.74 -5.16
C LYS A 287 -14.02 -20.94 -5.00
N LYS A 288 -14.10 -19.61 -5.14
CA LYS A 288 -12.97 -18.68 -5.07
C LYS A 288 -13.40 -17.36 -4.45
N SER A 289 -12.45 -16.60 -3.93
CA SER A 289 -12.60 -15.19 -3.57
C SER A 289 -12.62 -14.29 -4.82
N VAL A 290 -12.85 -12.99 -4.64
CA VAL A 290 -12.79 -12.02 -5.74
C VAL A 290 -11.37 -11.86 -6.25
N ALA A 291 -10.38 -11.80 -5.37
CA ALA A 291 -8.97 -11.69 -5.74
C ALA A 291 -8.49 -12.91 -6.56
N GLU A 292 -8.89 -14.12 -6.18
CA GLU A 292 -8.59 -15.37 -6.92
C GLU A 292 -9.24 -15.47 -8.31
N CYS A 293 -10.17 -14.56 -8.61
CA CYS A 293 -10.82 -14.44 -9.91
C CYS A 293 -10.08 -13.47 -10.86
N ILE A 294 -9.02 -12.82 -10.38
CA ILE A 294 -8.12 -11.97 -11.16
C ILE A 294 -6.88 -12.79 -11.54
N SER A 295 -6.47 -12.71 -12.79
CA SER A 295 -5.24 -13.35 -13.26
C SER A 295 -4.46 -12.46 -14.22
N SER A 296 -3.15 -12.64 -14.27
CA SER A 296 -2.29 -11.93 -15.22
C SER A 296 -2.69 -12.27 -16.65
N ASP A 297 -2.81 -11.26 -17.50
CA ASP A 297 -2.97 -11.46 -18.93
C ASP A 297 -1.62 -11.74 -19.59
N LYS A 298 -1.24 -13.02 -19.68
CA LYS A 298 0.03 -13.46 -20.28
C LYS A 298 0.18 -13.12 -21.77
N GLU A 299 -0.90 -12.72 -22.44
CA GLU A 299 -0.88 -12.32 -23.85
C GLU A 299 -0.68 -10.80 -24.02
N ALA A 300 -0.84 -10.03 -22.96
CA ALA A 300 -0.67 -8.59 -22.99
C ALA A 300 0.80 -8.21 -23.21
N LYS A 301 1.01 -7.16 -24.01
CA LYS A 301 2.35 -6.66 -24.35
C LYS A 301 2.76 -5.42 -23.56
N ALA A 302 1.81 -4.80 -22.87
CA ALA A 302 2.00 -3.55 -22.16
C ALA A 302 1.04 -3.45 -20.97
N ALA A 303 1.49 -2.75 -19.91
CA ALA A 303 0.60 -2.12 -18.95
C ALA A 303 0.28 -0.68 -19.43
N LYS A 304 -0.62 0.02 -18.74
CA LYS A 304 -1.03 1.37 -19.12
C LYS A 304 -0.92 2.37 -17.98
N ILE A 305 -0.56 3.60 -18.31
CA ILE A 305 -0.76 4.78 -17.48
C ILE A 305 -1.90 5.59 -18.12
N PHE A 306 -2.91 5.92 -17.32
CA PHE A 306 -3.98 6.85 -17.68
C PHE A 306 -3.70 8.20 -17.05
N LEU A 307 -3.66 9.25 -17.88
CA LEU A 307 -3.67 10.64 -17.42
C LEU A 307 -5.09 11.17 -17.57
N LEU A 308 -5.75 11.33 -16.43
CA LEU A 308 -7.14 11.75 -16.33
C LEU A 308 -7.16 13.25 -16.00
N PRO A 309 -7.70 14.11 -16.88
CA PRO A 309 -7.65 15.54 -16.65
C PRO A 309 -8.49 15.94 -15.43
N ARG A 310 -7.89 16.71 -14.53
CA ARG A 310 -8.57 17.26 -13.34
C ARG A 310 -9.57 18.34 -13.73
N THR A 311 -9.21 19.20 -14.69
CA THR A 311 -10.00 20.32 -15.22
C THR A 311 -10.11 20.25 -16.76
N GLY A 312 -10.86 21.15 -17.38
CA GLY A 312 -10.91 21.26 -18.84
C GLY A 312 -11.66 20.10 -19.54
N PRO A 313 -11.36 19.79 -20.81
CA PRO A 313 -11.99 18.67 -21.54
C PRO A 313 -11.77 17.30 -20.86
N GLU A 314 -12.68 16.34 -21.09
CA GLU A 314 -12.62 14.96 -20.52
C GLU A 314 -11.82 13.98 -21.38
N GLU A 315 -10.76 14.47 -22.03
CA GLU A 315 -9.92 13.63 -22.88
C GLU A 315 -8.87 12.90 -22.03
N VAL A 316 -8.98 11.58 -21.96
CA VAL A 316 -8.01 10.70 -21.29
C VAL A 316 -6.82 10.48 -22.20
N ILE A 317 -5.61 10.61 -21.66
CA ILE A 317 -4.38 10.23 -22.36
C ILE A 317 -3.96 8.84 -21.87
N GLU A 318 -3.83 7.90 -22.80
CA GLU A 318 -3.32 6.55 -22.53
C GLU A 318 -1.85 6.45 -22.96
N ILE A 319 -1.00 5.99 -22.04
CA ILE A 319 0.41 5.74 -22.31
C ILE A 319 0.71 4.26 -22.07
N GLU A 320 1.14 3.55 -23.10
CA GLU A 320 1.65 2.18 -22.96
C GLU A 320 3.02 2.18 -22.27
N ILE A 321 3.18 1.28 -21.31
CA ILE A 321 4.45 1.04 -20.59
C ILE A 321 4.77 -0.46 -20.63
N PRO A 322 6.02 -0.88 -20.37
CA PRO A 322 6.34 -2.29 -20.18
C PRO A 322 5.40 -2.94 -19.16
N VAL A 323 5.11 -4.24 -19.36
CA VAL A 323 4.29 -5.01 -18.41
C VAL A 323 4.87 -4.86 -17.01
N ALA A 324 4.03 -4.39 -16.11
CA ALA A 324 4.38 -4.15 -14.72
C ALA A 324 3.10 -4.03 -13.90
N PHE A 325 3.27 -4.14 -12.58
CA PHE A 325 2.21 -4.00 -11.59
C PHE A 325 2.62 -3.01 -10.51
N THR A 326 1.65 -2.31 -9.93
CA THR A 326 1.88 -1.38 -8.83
C THR A 326 0.71 -1.40 -7.85
N PHE A 327 1.03 -1.35 -6.57
CA PHE A 327 0.08 -0.96 -5.53
C PHE A 327 0.17 0.55 -5.29
N HIS A 328 1.37 1.07 -5.02
CA HIS A 328 1.56 2.43 -4.52
C HIS A 328 2.28 3.37 -5.49
N LEU A 329 1.77 4.60 -5.57
CA LEU A 329 2.37 5.70 -6.30
C LEU A 329 2.95 6.72 -5.30
N SER A 330 4.17 7.19 -5.58
CA SER A 330 4.86 8.16 -4.73
C SER A 330 4.37 9.58 -5.03
N ASN A 331 4.63 10.08 -6.24
CA ASN A 331 4.27 11.45 -6.63
C ASN A 331 4.16 11.58 -8.15
N ALA A 332 3.51 12.64 -8.62
CA ALA A 332 3.55 13.06 -10.00
C ALA A 332 3.65 14.59 -10.11
N PHE A 333 4.26 15.12 -11.15
CA PHE A 333 4.32 16.55 -11.40
C PHE A 333 4.52 16.85 -12.89
N GLU A 334 4.23 18.08 -13.27
CA GLU A 334 4.47 18.59 -14.63
C GLU A 334 5.66 19.54 -14.59
N ASP A 335 6.67 19.27 -15.41
CA ASP A 335 7.85 20.11 -15.59
C ASP A 335 7.55 21.25 -16.57
N GLU A 336 8.36 22.30 -16.55
CA GLU A 336 8.16 23.51 -17.37
C GLU A 336 8.28 23.23 -18.88
N ASP A 337 8.97 22.15 -19.25
CA ASP A 337 9.16 21.72 -20.64
C ASP A 337 7.98 20.93 -21.22
N GLY A 338 6.91 20.69 -20.44
CA GLY A 338 5.75 19.92 -20.84
C GLY A 338 5.88 18.40 -20.59
N THR A 339 6.91 17.98 -19.86
CA THR A 339 7.06 16.59 -19.41
C THR A 339 6.26 16.35 -18.12
N LEU A 340 5.41 15.34 -18.11
CA LEU A 340 4.84 14.79 -16.88
C LEU A 340 5.78 13.71 -16.33
N VAL A 341 6.13 13.84 -15.05
CA VAL A 341 6.91 12.88 -14.29
C VAL A 341 5.99 12.16 -13.31
N VAL A 342 6.05 10.83 -13.24
CA VAL A 342 5.36 10.04 -12.22
C VAL A 342 6.29 8.97 -11.66
N ASP A 343 6.33 8.87 -10.33
CA ASP A 343 7.13 7.90 -9.59
C ASP A 343 6.20 6.89 -8.90
N ALA A 344 6.47 5.60 -9.12
CA ALA A 344 5.65 4.51 -8.62
C ALA A 344 6.49 3.32 -8.15
N ILE A 345 5.97 2.56 -7.17
CA ILE A 345 6.57 1.31 -6.73
C ILE A 345 6.09 0.20 -7.65
N MET A 346 7.00 -0.40 -8.41
CA MET A 346 6.69 -1.30 -9.51
C MET A 346 7.27 -2.69 -9.29
N ALA A 347 6.48 -3.71 -9.61
CA ALA A 347 6.94 -5.08 -9.85
C ALA A 347 6.93 -5.39 -11.35
N ASP A 348 7.84 -6.25 -11.80
CA ASP A 348 7.97 -6.64 -13.23
C ASP A 348 6.92 -7.66 -13.69
N ASP A 349 6.25 -8.34 -12.76
CA ASP A 349 5.17 -9.27 -13.07
C ASP A 349 3.94 -8.95 -12.23
N VAL A 350 2.78 -9.32 -12.77
CA VAL A 350 1.51 -9.26 -12.06
C VAL A 350 1.33 -10.61 -11.36
N ASN A 351 1.92 -10.78 -10.18
CA ASN A 351 1.81 -12.03 -9.45
C ASN A 351 0.88 -11.90 -8.24
N PHE A 352 -0.37 -12.32 -8.40
CA PHE A 352 -1.31 -12.55 -7.30
C PHE A 352 -1.12 -13.93 -6.66
N ALA A 353 0.08 -14.54 -6.69
CA ALA A 353 0.37 -15.85 -6.08
C ALA A 353 -0.16 -15.97 -4.64
N ASP A 354 -0.21 -14.84 -3.95
CA ASP A 354 -0.78 -14.63 -2.61
C ASP A 354 -2.31 -14.72 -2.56
N THR A 355 -2.97 -15.32 -3.56
CA THR A 355 -4.42 -15.49 -3.58
C THR A 355 -4.87 -16.93 -3.48
N GLU A 356 -4.01 -17.96 -3.61
CA GLU A 356 -4.39 -19.40 -3.51
C GLU A 356 -4.84 -19.87 -2.10
N SER A 357 -5.32 -18.92 -1.28
CA SER A 357 -6.02 -19.05 -0.01
C SER A 357 -6.99 -20.22 0.11
N ASN A 358 -7.73 -20.56 -0.95
CA ASN A 358 -8.81 -21.54 -0.84
C ASN A 358 -8.33 -23.00 -0.85
N GLN A 359 -7.03 -23.28 -1.03
CA GLN A 359 -6.49 -24.63 -0.89
C GLN A 359 -6.45 -25.08 0.59
N TYR A 360 -6.32 -24.13 1.52
CA TYR A 360 -6.21 -24.40 2.97
C TYR A 360 -6.98 -23.36 3.79
N PRO A 361 -8.32 -23.41 3.80
CA PRO A 361 -9.16 -22.39 4.45
C PRO A 361 -9.01 -22.34 5.98
N GLU A 362 -8.36 -23.33 6.59
CA GLU A 362 -8.01 -23.34 8.02
C GLU A 362 -6.59 -22.85 8.30
N ARG A 363 -5.83 -22.45 7.28
CA ARG A 363 -4.47 -21.95 7.45
C ARG A 363 -4.37 -20.50 7.02
N PRO A 364 -3.77 -19.65 7.84
CA PRO A 364 -3.51 -18.29 7.43
C PRO A 364 -2.45 -18.25 6.33
N LEU A 365 -2.69 -17.43 5.31
CA LEU A 365 -1.87 -17.41 4.11
C LEU A 365 -0.46 -16.84 4.34
N TRP A 366 -0.31 -15.98 5.35
CA TRP A 366 0.98 -15.41 5.74
C TRP A 366 2.00 -16.42 6.24
N GLU A 367 1.57 -17.62 6.64
CA GLU A 367 2.47 -18.72 6.98
C GLU A 367 3.09 -19.39 5.75
N THR A 368 2.51 -19.15 4.57
CA THR A 368 2.87 -19.81 3.31
C THR A 368 3.38 -18.86 2.22
N PHE A 369 3.34 -17.54 2.46
CA PHE A 369 3.81 -16.55 1.47
C PHE A 369 5.28 -16.77 1.08
N ASP A 370 5.50 -16.82 -0.23
CA ASP A 370 6.82 -16.72 -0.81
C ASP A 370 7.12 -15.27 -1.21
N LEU A 371 7.61 -14.53 -0.22
CA LEU A 371 8.01 -13.13 -0.39
C LEU A 371 9.13 -12.95 -1.41
N SER A 372 9.86 -14.01 -1.79
CA SER A 372 10.98 -13.90 -2.74
C SER A 372 10.52 -13.64 -4.18
N THR A 373 9.24 -13.88 -4.48
CA THR A 373 8.71 -13.89 -5.85
C THR A 373 8.49 -12.51 -6.46
N ASN A 374 8.46 -11.44 -5.66
CA ASN A 374 8.25 -10.07 -6.14
C ASN A 374 9.25 -9.11 -5.48
N ALA A 375 10.13 -8.51 -6.28
CA ALA A 375 10.95 -7.38 -5.85
C ALA A 375 10.32 -6.08 -6.34
N TYR A 376 9.93 -5.22 -5.40
CA TYR A 376 9.30 -3.94 -5.70
C TYR A 376 10.33 -2.81 -5.77
N GLN A 377 10.31 -2.05 -6.86
CA GLN A 377 11.29 -0.99 -7.12
C GLN A 377 10.61 0.35 -7.38
N LEU A 378 11.16 1.43 -6.83
CA LEU A 378 10.76 2.78 -7.21
C LEU A 378 11.23 3.07 -8.64
N ARG A 379 10.28 3.34 -9.55
CA ARG A 379 10.54 3.71 -10.94
C ARG A 379 9.95 5.07 -11.28
N ARG A 380 10.71 5.84 -12.03
CA ARG A 380 10.35 7.15 -12.59
C ARG A 380 9.97 7.00 -14.06
N TYR A 381 8.78 7.46 -14.40
CA TYR A 381 8.27 7.54 -15.76
C TYR A 381 8.26 9.00 -16.19
N LYS A 382 8.81 9.30 -17.37
CA LYS A 382 8.72 10.61 -18.00
C LYS A 382 7.87 10.52 -19.25
N ILE A 383 6.88 11.39 -19.37
CA ILE A 383 5.87 11.38 -20.44
C ILE A 383 5.84 12.76 -21.10
N ASP A 384 5.99 12.82 -22.42
CA ASP A 384 5.75 14.05 -23.18
C ASP A 384 4.24 14.22 -23.37
N LEU A 385 3.66 15.28 -22.79
CA LEU A 385 2.23 15.53 -22.84
C LEU A 385 1.74 15.96 -24.23
N ALA A 386 2.58 16.64 -25.01
CA ALA A 386 2.23 17.12 -26.34
C ALA A 386 2.21 15.96 -27.35
N GLN A 387 3.22 15.09 -27.29
CA GLN A 387 3.34 13.91 -28.15
C GLN A 387 2.55 12.71 -27.62
N ARG A 388 2.08 12.78 -26.36
CA ARG A 388 1.39 11.70 -25.65
C ARG A 388 2.21 10.41 -25.68
N LYS A 389 3.48 10.52 -25.31
CA LYS A 389 4.46 9.43 -25.47
C LYS A 389 5.33 9.27 -24.23
N LEU A 390 5.56 8.02 -23.85
CA LEU A 390 6.59 7.67 -22.88
C LEU A 390 7.98 8.02 -23.43
N LEU A 391 8.71 8.86 -22.70
CA LEU A 391 10.08 9.26 -23.02
C LEU A 391 11.09 8.28 -22.41
N SER A 392 10.94 7.95 -21.13
CA SER A 392 11.87 7.08 -20.42
C SER A 392 11.23 6.45 -19.18
N VAL A 393 11.78 5.30 -18.78
CA VAL A 393 11.56 4.67 -17.48
C VAL A 393 12.92 4.47 -16.82
N THR A 394 13.05 4.85 -15.55
CA THR A 394 14.31 4.72 -14.82
C THR A 394 14.05 4.21 -13.41
N THR A 395 14.76 3.17 -12.98
CA THR A 395 14.73 2.71 -11.59
C THR A 395 15.54 3.67 -10.71
N MET A 396 14.94 4.17 -9.63
CA MET A 396 15.53 5.19 -8.74
C MET A 396 16.35 4.58 -7.59
N SER A 397 16.25 3.28 -7.34
CA SER A 397 17.07 2.59 -6.34
C SER A 397 18.21 1.80 -7.00
N THR A 398 19.42 1.97 -6.47
CA THR A 398 20.59 1.15 -6.83
C THR A 398 20.87 0.17 -5.70
N ASP A 399 21.16 -1.10 -6.04
CA ASP A 399 21.69 -2.28 -5.32
C ASP A 399 21.53 -2.51 -3.80
N ALA A 400 21.09 -1.54 -2.99
CA ALA A 400 20.90 -1.62 -1.55
C ALA A 400 19.42 -1.64 -1.13
N SER A 401 18.48 -1.37 -2.04
CA SER A 401 17.05 -1.27 -1.74
C SER A 401 16.15 -1.56 -2.95
N ALA A 402 16.43 -2.63 -3.70
CA ALA A 402 15.59 -3.03 -4.83
C ALA A 402 14.32 -3.81 -4.41
N ASN A 403 14.07 -3.94 -3.10
CA ASN A 403 12.77 -4.29 -2.55
C ASN A 403 12.29 -3.20 -1.57
N VAL A 404 11.42 -2.32 -2.05
CA VAL A 404 10.89 -1.16 -1.34
C VAL A 404 9.39 -1.00 -1.53
N GLU A 405 8.71 -0.47 -0.52
CA GLU A 405 7.26 -0.21 -0.53
C GLU A 405 6.92 1.01 0.35
N PHE A 406 5.64 1.39 0.41
CA PHE A 406 5.10 2.47 1.23
C PHE A 406 5.83 3.82 1.01
N PRO A 407 5.81 4.37 -0.22
CA PRO A 407 6.51 5.60 -0.53
C PRO A 407 5.83 6.81 0.11
N VAL A 408 6.62 7.60 0.84
CA VAL A 408 6.16 8.83 1.49
C VAL A 408 7.11 9.97 1.15
N ILE A 409 6.52 11.13 0.84
CA ILE A 409 7.24 12.37 0.53
C ILE A 409 6.83 13.47 1.51
N HIS A 410 7.57 14.57 1.49
CA HIS A 410 7.15 15.78 2.21
C HIS A 410 5.81 16.30 1.62
N PRO A 411 4.75 16.53 2.43
CA PRO A 411 3.41 16.83 1.93
C PRO A 411 3.29 18.12 1.09
N ARG A 412 4.11 19.15 1.36
CA ARG A 412 4.19 20.37 0.52
C ARG A 412 4.61 20.13 -0.95
N TYR A 413 5.18 18.97 -1.25
CA TYR A 413 5.72 18.61 -2.57
C TYR A 413 4.84 17.63 -3.35
N VAL A 414 3.69 17.23 -2.80
CA VAL A 414 2.66 16.54 -3.59
C VAL A 414 2.31 17.43 -4.78
N SER A 415 2.21 16.82 -5.97
CA SER A 415 1.97 17.50 -7.26
C SER A 415 3.11 18.38 -7.81
N LYS A 416 4.29 18.38 -7.16
CA LYS A 416 5.42 19.27 -7.46
C LYS A 416 6.75 18.54 -7.67
N PRO A 417 7.72 19.15 -8.38
CA PRO A 417 9.10 18.66 -8.41
C PRO A 417 9.67 18.54 -7.00
N TYR A 418 10.38 17.45 -6.74
CA TYR A 418 10.84 17.07 -5.41
C TYR A 418 12.11 16.21 -5.48
N GLN A 419 12.80 16.03 -4.35
CA GLN A 419 14.10 15.38 -4.26
C GLN A 419 14.09 14.09 -3.44
N TYR A 420 13.29 13.98 -2.38
CA TYR A 420 13.38 12.88 -1.42
C TYR A 420 12.09 12.07 -1.32
N VAL A 421 12.24 10.75 -1.47
CA VAL A 421 11.23 9.75 -1.06
C VAL A 421 11.77 8.94 0.10
N TYR A 422 10.93 8.68 1.09
CA TYR A 422 11.16 7.69 2.13
C TYR A 422 10.30 6.47 1.86
N VAL A 423 10.89 5.28 1.92
CA VAL A 423 10.21 4.01 1.65
C VAL A 423 10.54 3.01 2.75
N GLY A 424 9.59 2.12 3.03
CA GLY A 424 9.88 0.87 3.72
C GLY A 424 10.83 0.02 2.88
N ALA A 425 11.82 -0.61 3.51
CA ALA A 425 12.86 -1.39 2.86
C ALA A 425 13.07 -2.73 3.56
N GLY A 426 13.24 -3.79 2.76
CA GLY A 426 13.71 -5.09 3.24
C GLY A 426 15.23 -5.11 3.50
N ALA A 427 15.71 -6.14 4.21
CA ALA A 427 17.15 -6.30 4.44
C ALA A 427 17.91 -6.63 3.14
N SER A 428 17.35 -7.53 2.31
CA SER A 428 17.87 -7.85 0.97
C SER A 428 17.49 -6.78 -0.05
N ALA A 429 18.41 -6.52 -0.96
CA ALA A 429 18.16 -5.66 -2.10
C ALA A 429 17.69 -6.42 -3.34
N THR A 430 17.96 -7.72 -3.45
CA THR A 430 17.74 -8.48 -4.70
C THR A 430 16.58 -9.47 -4.61
N VAL A 431 16.07 -9.71 -3.41
CA VAL A 431 15.02 -10.69 -3.14
C VAL A 431 13.94 -10.02 -2.30
N GLY A 432 12.67 -10.27 -2.62
CA GLY A 432 11.56 -9.76 -1.84
C GLY A 432 11.57 -10.32 -0.42
N GLN A 433 11.29 -9.44 0.54
CA GLN A 433 11.38 -9.65 1.99
C GLN A 433 10.38 -8.75 2.71
N PRO A 434 10.04 -9.05 3.98
CA PRO A 434 9.28 -8.13 4.81
C PRO A 434 9.96 -6.76 4.89
N VAL A 435 9.16 -5.72 5.06
CA VAL A 435 9.67 -4.41 5.41
C VAL A 435 10.25 -4.48 6.84
N GLN A 436 11.54 -4.18 6.97
CA GLN A 436 12.24 -4.17 8.26
C GLN A 436 12.76 -2.78 8.62
N GLY A 437 13.10 -1.97 7.62
CA GLY A 437 13.73 -0.68 7.81
C GLY A 437 13.27 0.38 6.83
N ILE A 438 14.01 1.48 6.76
CA ILE A 438 13.66 2.67 5.97
C ILE A 438 14.80 2.95 5.00
N ALA A 439 14.48 3.29 3.76
CA ALA A 439 15.42 3.89 2.83
C ALA A 439 14.99 5.31 2.44
N LYS A 440 15.96 6.21 2.34
CA LYS A 440 15.81 7.54 1.77
C LYS A 440 16.40 7.52 0.37
N ILE A 441 15.58 7.78 -0.63
CA ILE A 441 15.96 7.82 -2.04
C ILE A 441 16.01 9.27 -2.48
N ASP A 442 17.14 9.67 -3.07
CA ASP A 442 17.25 10.93 -3.79
C ASP A 442 16.88 10.67 -5.25
N VAL A 443 15.71 11.17 -5.66
CA VAL A 443 15.17 10.93 -7.00
C VAL A 443 15.77 11.86 -8.06
N GLN A 444 16.51 12.89 -7.67
CA GLN A 444 17.29 13.71 -8.61
C GLN A 444 18.62 13.04 -8.95
N GLU A 445 19.28 12.45 -7.95
CA GLU A 445 20.50 11.66 -8.15
C GLU A 445 20.21 10.23 -8.65
N GLY A 446 18.96 9.76 -8.51
CA GLY A 446 18.54 8.43 -8.94
C GLY A 446 19.15 7.31 -8.12
N ARG A 447 19.37 7.52 -6.81
CA ARG A 447 19.98 6.53 -5.92
C ARG A 447 19.47 6.61 -4.49
N THR A 448 19.63 5.51 -3.78
CA THR A 448 19.45 5.46 -2.32
C THR A 448 20.60 6.19 -1.63
N VAL A 449 20.28 7.20 -0.82
CA VAL A 449 21.28 8.02 -0.12
C VAL A 449 21.48 7.60 1.33
N GLN A 450 20.45 7.03 1.96
CA GLN A 450 20.53 6.48 3.32
C GLN A 450 19.63 5.25 3.44
N LYS A 451 20.03 4.32 4.31
CA LYS A 451 19.23 3.16 4.71
C LYS A 451 19.44 2.92 6.20
N TRP A 452 18.38 2.56 6.89
CA TRP A 452 18.42 2.06 8.24
C TRP A 452 17.68 0.73 8.30
N LEU A 453 18.24 -0.21 9.05
CA LEU A 453 17.61 -1.49 9.41
C LEU A 453 17.76 -1.66 10.92
N PRO A 454 16.81 -2.31 11.59
CA PRO A 454 16.97 -2.69 12.99
C PRO A 454 18.14 -3.66 13.15
N GLU A 455 18.75 -3.66 14.33
CA GLU A 455 19.85 -4.59 14.65
C GLU A 455 19.33 -6.04 14.76
N SER A 456 18.08 -6.21 15.22
CA SER A 456 17.44 -7.51 15.36
C SER A 456 16.70 -7.91 14.08
N VAL A 457 16.89 -9.16 13.67
CA VAL A 457 16.16 -9.81 12.57
C VAL A 457 14.71 -10.19 12.94
N ASP A 458 14.30 -9.95 14.20
CA ASP A 458 12.94 -10.12 14.69
C ASP A 458 12.10 -8.85 14.62
N GLU A 459 12.74 -7.74 14.24
CA GLU A 459 12.13 -6.42 14.19
C GLU A 459 11.69 -6.05 12.76
N PHE A 460 10.46 -5.56 12.68
CA PHE A 460 9.81 -5.16 11.45
C PHE A 460 9.18 -3.78 11.61
N ILE A 461 9.05 -3.04 10.52
CA ILE A 461 8.30 -1.79 10.49
C ILE A 461 7.30 -1.82 9.33
N GLY A 462 6.35 -0.91 9.32
CA GLY A 462 5.41 -0.70 8.22
C GLY A 462 5.68 0.60 7.46
N GLU A 463 4.60 1.27 7.04
CA GLU A 463 4.65 2.63 6.51
C GLU A 463 5.21 3.61 7.55
N VAL A 464 6.03 4.55 7.07
CA VAL A 464 6.48 5.72 7.82
C VAL A 464 5.60 6.93 7.54
N CYS A 465 5.34 7.78 8.53
CA CYS A 465 4.59 9.02 8.32
C CYS A 465 5.51 10.24 8.42
N PHE A 466 5.55 11.08 7.38
CA PHE A 466 6.37 12.29 7.36
C PHE A 466 5.72 13.43 8.14
N VAL A 467 6.48 14.05 9.04
CA VAL A 467 6.07 15.20 9.85
C VAL A 467 6.97 16.40 9.54
N PRO A 468 6.46 17.43 8.84
CA PRO A 468 7.23 18.64 8.56
C PRO A 468 7.62 19.39 9.84
N ARG A 469 8.87 19.87 9.90
CA ARG A 469 9.37 20.76 10.95
C ARG A 469 9.84 22.10 10.39
N GLY A 470 10.60 22.08 9.29
CA GLY A 470 11.21 23.27 8.71
C GLY A 470 10.83 23.48 7.23
N GLU A 471 11.64 24.30 6.55
CA GLU A 471 11.39 24.68 5.15
C GLU A 471 12.08 23.75 4.13
N ALA A 472 13.22 23.15 4.50
CA ALA A 472 13.89 22.20 3.60
C ALA A 472 13.05 20.91 3.47
N GLU A 473 13.11 20.28 2.29
CA GLU A 473 12.27 19.12 1.96
C GLU A 473 12.46 17.93 2.92
N ASP A 474 13.66 17.75 3.47
CA ASP A 474 13.95 16.72 4.47
C ASP A 474 14.02 17.24 5.92
N ASP A 475 13.57 18.47 6.18
CA ASP A 475 13.52 19.02 7.55
C ASP A 475 12.25 18.58 8.28
N GLY A 476 12.29 17.39 8.83
CA GLY A 476 11.15 16.80 9.52
C GLY A 476 11.50 15.54 10.28
N TYR A 477 10.44 14.87 10.71
CA TYR A 477 10.51 13.57 11.37
C TYR A 477 9.82 12.50 10.53
N LEU A 478 10.22 11.24 10.72
CA LEU A 478 9.43 10.09 10.34
C LEU A 478 8.90 9.41 11.60
N LEU A 479 7.60 9.13 11.63
CA LEU A 479 6.96 8.31 12.65
C LEU A 479 6.73 6.91 12.12
N ALA A 480 7.03 5.88 12.90
CA ALA A 480 6.78 4.49 12.54
C ALA A 480 6.50 3.65 13.78
N TYR A 481 5.67 2.61 13.66
CA TYR A 481 5.68 1.50 14.62
C TYR A 481 6.71 0.46 14.20
N LYS A 482 7.50 0.02 15.18
CA LYS A 482 8.42 -1.10 15.09
C LYS A 482 7.90 -2.24 15.95
N LEU A 483 7.75 -3.41 15.34
CA LEU A 483 7.24 -4.62 15.99
C LEU A 483 8.39 -5.62 16.16
N ASN A 484 8.59 -6.12 17.38
CA ASN A 484 9.42 -7.30 17.62
C ASN A 484 8.51 -8.53 17.76
N GLY A 485 8.53 -9.42 16.77
CA GLY A 485 7.60 -10.54 16.73
C GLY A 485 7.88 -11.65 17.76
N ILE A 486 9.13 -11.81 18.22
CA ILE A 486 9.48 -12.84 19.21
C ILE A 486 9.17 -12.37 20.63
N LYS A 487 9.44 -11.09 20.92
CA LYS A 487 9.15 -10.49 22.22
C LYS A 487 7.71 -10.01 22.35
N GLU A 488 6.97 -9.94 21.24
CA GLU A 488 5.62 -9.36 21.16
C GLU A 488 5.60 -7.91 21.67
N GLU A 489 6.58 -7.12 21.23
CA GLU A 489 6.76 -5.72 21.64
C GLU A 489 6.43 -4.77 20.49
N THR A 490 5.72 -3.69 20.80
CA THR A 490 5.51 -2.54 19.89
C THR A 490 6.30 -1.35 20.41
N THR A 491 7.00 -0.66 19.52
CA THR A 491 7.70 0.60 19.81
C THR A 491 7.32 1.65 18.80
N LEU A 492 6.94 2.85 19.26
CA LEU A 492 6.85 4.03 18.42
C LEU A 492 8.25 4.62 18.23
N CYS A 493 8.70 4.68 16.99
CA CYS A 493 9.99 5.23 16.59
C CYS A 493 9.81 6.60 15.93
N ILE A 494 10.67 7.56 16.30
CA ILE A 494 10.78 8.86 15.64
C ILE A 494 12.19 8.96 15.05
N PHE A 495 12.29 9.19 13.74
CA PHE A 495 13.56 9.39 13.04
C PHE A 495 13.73 10.85 12.62
N ASP A 496 14.97 11.33 12.55
CA ASP A 496 15.31 12.57 11.86
C ASP A 496 15.43 12.29 10.35
N CYS A 497 14.58 12.92 9.53
CA CYS A 497 14.56 12.76 8.08
C CYS A 497 15.93 13.04 7.41
N ARG A 498 16.75 13.91 8.00
CA ARG A 498 18.10 14.23 7.49
C ARG A 498 19.10 13.12 7.74
N ASN A 499 18.88 12.26 8.73
CA ASN A 499 19.85 11.25 9.14
C ASN A 499 19.19 9.97 9.67
N ILE A 500 18.36 9.34 8.84
CA ILE A 500 17.69 8.09 9.18
C ILE A 500 18.69 6.96 9.49
N ALA A 501 19.89 7.00 8.88
CA ALA A 501 20.92 5.98 9.07
C ALA A 501 21.44 5.89 10.53
N LYS A 502 21.28 6.96 11.33
CA LYS A 502 21.58 6.93 12.77
C LYS A 502 20.55 6.15 13.60
N GLY A 503 19.43 5.77 13.02
CA GLY A 503 18.31 5.17 13.72
C GLY A 503 17.40 6.20 14.39
N PRO A 504 16.43 5.72 15.18
CA PRO A 504 15.44 6.58 15.81
C PRO A 504 16.09 7.50 16.86
N ILE A 505 15.69 8.76 16.87
CA ILE A 505 16.05 9.75 17.90
C ILE A 505 15.18 9.61 19.16
N CYS A 506 14.05 8.91 19.05
CA CYS A 506 13.18 8.53 20.15
C CYS A 506 12.57 7.16 19.86
N GLU A 507 12.62 6.28 20.85
CA GLU A 507 11.91 5.01 20.90
C GLU A 507 11.02 5.02 22.15
N ALA A 508 9.72 4.90 21.96
CA ALA A 508 8.73 4.90 23.02
C ALA A 508 7.95 3.57 22.99
N PRO A 509 8.13 2.68 23.98
CA PRO A 509 7.38 1.44 24.07
C PRO A 509 5.88 1.70 24.13
N ILE A 510 5.11 0.93 23.35
CA ILE A 510 3.65 0.87 23.43
C ILE A 510 3.30 -0.43 24.17
N PRO A 511 2.72 -0.36 25.38
CA PRO A 511 2.29 -1.52 26.15
C PRO A 511 1.40 -2.54 25.42
N THR A 512 0.80 -2.16 24.30
CA THR A 512 -0.05 -3.01 23.47
C THR A 512 0.74 -3.58 22.29
N PHE A 513 0.80 -4.91 22.16
CA PHE A 513 1.32 -5.53 20.95
C PHE A 513 0.33 -5.29 19.79
N LEU A 514 0.80 -4.65 18.73
CA LEU A 514 0.01 -4.30 17.56
C LEU A 514 0.33 -5.26 16.41
N SER A 515 -0.64 -5.45 15.53
CA SER A 515 -0.42 -6.07 14.24
C SER A 515 0.25 -5.11 13.26
N PHE A 516 0.72 -5.63 12.13
CA PHE A 516 1.12 -4.80 11.00
C PHE A 516 -0.01 -3.87 10.60
N ALA A 517 0.29 -2.58 10.59
CA ALA A 517 -0.62 -1.57 10.10
C ALA A 517 -0.43 -1.36 8.59
N LEU A 518 -1.36 -0.61 8.00
CA LEU A 518 -1.25 -0.11 6.64
C LEU A 518 -0.94 1.39 6.72
N HIS A 519 -1.87 2.24 6.27
CA HIS A 519 -1.56 3.64 6.04
C HIS A 519 -1.97 4.55 7.18
N GLY A 520 -1.20 5.64 7.35
CA GLY A 520 -1.43 6.66 8.34
C GLY A 520 -1.32 8.08 7.81
N THR A 521 -1.65 9.03 8.67
CA THR A 521 -1.56 10.47 8.39
C THR A 521 -1.23 11.21 9.67
N PHE A 522 -0.38 12.22 9.58
CA PHE A 522 -0.10 13.13 10.69
C PHE A 522 -0.89 14.41 10.50
N VAL A 523 -1.59 14.84 11.55
CA VAL A 523 -2.40 16.05 11.57
C VAL A 523 -1.71 17.10 12.46
N PRO A 524 -1.00 18.08 11.88
CA PRO A 524 -0.32 19.11 12.65
C PRO A 524 -1.29 19.92 13.51
N GLY A 525 -0.89 20.21 14.75
CA GLY A 525 -1.64 21.06 15.67
C GLY A 525 -2.91 20.45 16.27
N TYR A 526 -3.42 19.34 15.74
CA TYR A 526 -4.57 18.66 16.33
C TYR A 526 -4.16 17.92 17.62
N VAL A 527 -4.58 18.47 18.76
CA VAL A 527 -4.35 17.91 20.10
C VAL A 527 -5.69 17.88 20.84
N PRO A 528 -6.38 16.72 20.90
CA PRO A 528 -7.63 16.62 21.64
C PRO A 528 -7.40 16.75 23.15
N ASP A 529 -8.45 17.10 23.88
CA ASP A 529 -8.41 17.09 25.34
C ASP A 529 -8.42 15.63 25.86
N PHE A 530 -7.24 15.14 26.24
CA PHE A 530 -7.08 13.78 26.75
C PHE A 530 -7.73 13.55 28.10
N HIS A 531 -7.90 14.58 28.93
CA HIS A 531 -8.49 14.40 30.26
C HIS A 531 -9.99 14.14 30.21
N LEU A 532 -10.67 14.64 29.17
CA LEU A 532 -12.10 14.42 28.94
C LEU A 532 -12.40 13.12 28.16
N THR A 533 -11.37 12.47 27.61
CA THR A 533 -11.53 11.36 26.65
C THR A 533 -10.88 10.03 27.11
N LYS A 534 -10.42 9.95 28.37
CA LYS A 534 -9.95 8.68 28.96
C LYS A 534 -11.12 7.71 29.17
N GLN A 535 -11.32 6.81 28.22
CA GLN A 535 -12.09 5.58 28.40
C GLN A 535 -11.16 4.41 28.07
N SER A 536 -10.96 3.50 29.03
CA SER A 536 -10.36 2.18 28.77
C SER A 536 -11.49 1.22 28.45
N PHE A 537 -11.38 0.48 27.35
CA PHE A 537 -12.44 -0.40 26.86
C PHE A 537 -12.20 -1.88 27.19
N GLY A 538 -11.06 -2.22 27.80
CA GLY A 538 -10.72 -3.58 28.23
C GLY A 538 -10.37 -4.54 27.07
N GLU A 539 -10.30 -5.83 27.38
CA GLU A 539 -10.13 -6.89 26.38
C GLU A 539 -11.45 -7.11 25.61
N ARG A 540 -11.36 -7.32 24.29
CA ARG A 540 -12.51 -7.60 23.39
C ARG A 540 -12.40 -8.91 22.64
#